data_AF-A0AA46NPY0-F1
#
_entry.id   AF-A0AA46NPY0-F1
#
_cell.length_a   1.000
_cell.length_b   1.000
_cell.length_c   1.000
_cell.angle_alpha   90.00
_cell.angle_beta   90.00
_cell.angle_gamma   90.00
#
_symmetry.space_group_name_H-M   'P 1'
#
loop_
_entity.id
_entity.type
_entity.pdbx_description
1 polymer ?
#
loop_
_entity_poly.entity_id
_entity_poly.type
_entity_poly.pdbx_seq_one_letter_code
_entity_poly.pdbx_strand_id
1 'polypeptide(L)'
;MNQVAHINDAQVSIINFKSIPVVTTEMLAEFYGTESKHIQNNFLRNTGRFVEGKHFFKLVGEQLREFKKSLTIFKMVSPNAKHLTLWTERGAARHAKMLDTDRAWDVFEQLEDCYFNRQEILAKTHKSERTPLHEAHALLVAKTKHLNSSEAWKIINQRFGTKSIEEIPYDAIPVAVEYVHHLIALYSNAEKKQFSDADLQNLHALATHMIWVCEWWRTFGDAIRTLSPTTASLVHSHFADGGSLAWRYIHADKREELRDYVKDYDWFLPYSERRFIKS
;
A
#
# COMPACT_ATOMS: atom_id res chain seq x y z
N MET A 1 -22.80 12.64 -5.12
CA MET A 1 -23.41 12.71 -3.77
C MET A 1 -22.92 14.00 -3.15
N ASN A 2 -23.81 14.98 -2.96
CA ASN A 2 -23.47 16.26 -2.35
C ASN A 2 -23.44 16.05 -0.84
N GLN A 3 -22.29 16.28 -0.22
CA GLN A 3 -22.17 16.31 1.23
C GLN A 3 -22.60 17.69 1.72
N VAL A 4 -23.52 17.73 2.68
CA VAL A 4 -23.90 18.95 3.39
C VAL A 4 -23.02 19.00 4.62
N ALA A 5 -22.23 20.07 4.76
CA ALA A 5 -21.51 20.34 6.01
C ALA A 5 -22.36 21.30 6.86
N HIS A 6 -22.49 20.99 8.15
CA HIS A 6 -23.03 21.90 9.14
C HIS A 6 -21.87 22.70 9.73
N ILE A 7 -21.84 24.00 9.48
CA ILE A 7 -20.90 24.94 10.10
C ILE A 7 -21.74 26.07 10.67
N ASN A 8 -21.75 26.23 12.01
CA ASN A 8 -22.48 27.28 12.74
C ASN A 8 -23.95 27.46 12.33
N ASP A 9 -24.75 26.39 12.38
CA ASP A 9 -26.19 26.36 12.02
C ASP A 9 -26.56 26.79 10.58
N ALA A 10 -25.57 27.08 9.73
CA ALA A 10 -25.77 27.35 8.31
C ALA A 10 -25.56 26.06 7.49
N GLN A 11 -26.58 25.70 6.67
CA GLN A 11 -26.47 24.59 5.71
C GLN A 11 -25.57 25.02 4.54
N VAL A 12 -24.29 24.65 4.57
CA VAL A 12 -23.38 24.90 3.45
C VAL A 12 -23.30 23.62 2.60
N SER A 13 -23.86 23.70 1.39
CA SER A 13 -23.72 22.63 0.40
C SER A 13 -22.29 22.62 -0.15
N ILE A 14 -21.51 21.58 0.15
CA ILE A 14 -20.12 21.48 -0.26
C ILE A 14 -20.07 21.23 -1.76
N ILE A 15 -19.46 22.14 -2.51
CA ILE A 15 -19.19 21.94 -3.93
C ILE A 15 -17.79 21.33 -4.04
N ASN A 16 -17.68 20.16 -4.69
CA ASN A 16 -16.40 19.52 -4.90
C ASN A 16 -15.84 19.88 -6.28
N PHE A 17 -14.65 20.47 -6.33
CA PHE A 17 -13.90 20.70 -7.56
C PHE A 17 -12.56 19.96 -7.48
N LYS A 18 -12.31 19.04 -8.41
CA LYS A 18 -11.12 18.16 -8.40
C LYS A 18 -10.91 17.43 -7.06
N SER A 19 -12.00 16.95 -6.46
CA SER A 19 -12.02 16.28 -5.15
C SER A 19 -11.61 17.17 -3.96
N ILE A 20 -11.61 18.49 -4.13
CA ILE A 20 -11.35 19.48 -3.07
C ILE A 20 -12.67 20.22 -2.79
N PRO A 21 -13.07 20.37 -1.51
CA PRO A 21 -14.21 21.20 -1.16
C PRO A 21 -13.90 22.66 -1.48
N VAL A 22 -14.77 23.27 -2.27
CA VAL A 22 -14.66 24.66 -2.71
C VAL A 22 -15.98 25.40 -2.56
N VAL A 23 -15.89 26.71 -2.40
CA VAL A 23 -17.06 27.60 -2.30
C VAL A 23 -16.93 28.76 -3.30
N THR A 24 -18.07 29.26 -3.79
CA THR A 24 -18.10 30.43 -4.68
C THR A 24 -17.91 31.72 -3.88
N THR A 25 -17.68 32.83 -4.57
CA THR A 25 -17.53 34.14 -3.92
C THR A 25 -18.83 34.59 -3.27
N GLU A 26 -19.95 34.23 -3.87
CA GLU A 26 -21.31 34.50 -3.41
C GLU A 26 -21.62 33.72 -2.14
N MET A 27 -21.29 32.41 -2.11
CA MET A 27 -21.44 31.58 -0.91
C MET A 27 -20.54 32.06 0.23
N LEU A 28 -19.31 32.47 -0.09
CA LEU A 28 -18.37 32.99 0.90
C LEU A 28 -18.85 34.32 1.52
N ALA A 29 -19.45 35.18 0.69
CA ALA A 29 -20.04 36.44 1.11
C ALA A 29 -21.23 36.21 2.04
N GLU A 30 -22.13 35.31 1.66
CA GLU A 30 -23.27 34.90 2.50
C GLU A 30 -22.81 34.28 3.83
N PHE A 31 -21.82 33.39 3.78
CA PHE A 31 -21.26 32.75 4.97
C PHE A 31 -20.70 33.78 5.96
N TYR A 32 -19.85 34.71 5.52
CA TYR A 32 -19.27 35.73 6.39
C TYR A 32 -20.17 36.94 6.65
N GLY A 33 -21.39 36.98 6.11
CA GLY A 33 -22.30 38.12 6.29
C GLY A 33 -21.80 39.41 5.65
N THR A 34 -21.14 39.32 4.49
CA THR A 34 -20.60 40.47 3.76
C THR A 34 -21.07 40.48 2.30
N GLU A 35 -20.73 41.52 1.54
CA GLU A 35 -21.03 41.60 0.12
C GLU A 35 -19.96 40.92 -0.74
N SER A 36 -20.36 40.31 -1.85
CA SER A 36 -19.43 39.70 -2.81
C SER A 36 -18.37 40.67 -3.33
N LYS A 37 -18.71 41.97 -3.42
CA LYS A 37 -17.77 43.04 -3.78
C LYS A 37 -16.63 43.18 -2.77
N HIS A 38 -16.89 43.00 -1.47
CA HIS A 38 -15.87 43.11 -0.43
C HIS A 38 -14.88 41.96 -0.53
N ILE A 39 -15.35 40.73 -0.77
CA ILE A 39 -14.50 39.56 -1.01
C ILE A 39 -13.58 39.79 -2.22
N GLN A 40 -14.14 40.27 -3.34
CA GLN A 40 -13.38 40.56 -4.55
C GLN A 40 -12.35 41.68 -4.34
N ASN A 41 -12.73 42.79 -3.70
CA ASN A 41 -11.84 43.90 -3.40
C ASN A 41 -10.71 43.47 -2.46
N ASN A 42 -11.01 42.65 -1.44
CA ASN A 42 -10.01 42.14 -0.51
C ASN A 42 -9.01 41.21 -1.20
N PHE A 43 -9.49 40.35 -2.11
CA PHE A 43 -8.61 39.54 -2.94
C PHE A 43 -7.70 40.40 -3.82
N LEU A 44 -8.25 41.41 -4.52
CA LEU A 44 -7.48 42.30 -5.39
C LEU A 44 -6.39 43.07 -4.64
N ARG A 45 -6.70 43.56 -3.44
CA ARG A 45 -5.75 44.28 -2.57
C ARG A 45 -4.63 43.38 -2.01
N ASN A 46 -4.89 42.07 -1.91
CA ASN A 46 -3.98 41.11 -1.28
C ASN A 46 -3.55 39.99 -2.23
N THR A 47 -3.60 40.22 -3.55
CA THR A 47 -3.32 39.18 -4.58
C THR A 47 -2.01 38.45 -4.34
N GLY A 48 -0.94 39.15 -3.95
CA GLY A 48 0.36 38.54 -3.65
C GLY A 48 0.37 37.57 -2.47
N ARG A 49 -0.66 37.60 -1.61
CA ARG A 49 -0.81 36.60 -0.55
C ARG A 49 -1.44 35.33 -1.11
N PHE A 50 -2.41 35.43 -2.02
CA PHE A 50 -3.14 34.30 -2.59
C PHE A 50 -2.34 33.54 -3.67
N VAL A 51 -2.54 32.24 -3.73
CA VAL A 51 -1.83 31.34 -4.66
C VAL A 51 -2.86 30.43 -5.30
N GLU A 52 -2.90 30.44 -6.63
CA GLU A 52 -3.78 29.58 -7.42
C GLU A 52 -3.44 28.10 -7.18
N GLY A 53 -4.46 27.25 -7.07
CA GLY A 53 -4.32 25.83 -6.74
C GLY A 53 -4.25 25.53 -5.24
N LYS A 54 -3.83 26.49 -4.40
CA LYS A 54 -3.79 26.33 -2.93
C LYS A 54 -4.94 27.05 -2.23
N HIS A 55 -5.19 28.30 -2.62
CA HIS A 55 -6.17 29.18 -1.97
C HIS A 55 -7.40 29.41 -2.83
N PHE A 56 -7.26 29.40 -4.15
CA PHE A 56 -8.37 29.56 -5.08
C PHE A 56 -8.11 28.83 -6.39
N PHE A 57 -9.17 28.59 -7.15
CA PHE A 57 -9.12 28.12 -8.55
C PHE A 57 -9.87 29.11 -9.43
N LYS A 58 -9.23 29.56 -10.52
CA LYS A 58 -9.88 30.41 -11.52
C LYS A 58 -10.39 29.55 -12.66
N LEU A 59 -11.70 29.43 -12.81
CA LEU A 59 -12.33 28.73 -13.92
C LEU A 59 -12.57 29.70 -15.09
N VAL A 60 -12.10 29.32 -16.28
CA VAL A 60 -12.27 30.07 -17.53
C VAL A 60 -12.63 29.11 -18.66
N GLY A 61 -13.42 29.56 -19.63
CA GLY A 61 -13.69 28.81 -20.86
C GLY A 61 -14.44 27.50 -20.62
N GLU A 62 -13.88 26.39 -21.10
CA GLU A 62 -14.53 25.08 -21.07
C GLU A 62 -14.73 24.52 -19.65
N GLN A 63 -13.76 24.72 -18.75
CA GLN A 63 -13.87 24.28 -17.36
C GLN A 63 -15.04 24.96 -16.63
N LEU A 64 -15.30 26.24 -16.95
CA LEU A 64 -16.44 26.97 -16.41
C LEU A 64 -17.77 26.42 -16.95
N ARG A 65 -17.81 26.04 -18.23
CA ARG A 65 -19.00 25.48 -18.87
C ARG A 65 -19.36 24.11 -18.28
N GLU A 66 -18.38 23.24 -18.06
CA GLU A 66 -18.59 21.95 -17.40
C GLU A 66 -19.02 22.10 -15.95
N PHE A 67 -18.36 22.99 -15.21
CA PHE A 67 -18.70 23.24 -13.81
C PHE A 67 -20.12 23.83 -13.66
N LYS A 68 -20.53 24.77 -14.54
CA LYS A 68 -21.92 25.27 -14.59
C LYS A 68 -22.93 24.16 -14.85
N LYS A 69 -22.63 23.18 -15.71
CA LYS A 69 -23.50 22.01 -15.96
C LYS A 69 -23.62 21.08 -14.75
N SER A 70 -22.59 21.00 -13.91
CA SER A 70 -22.64 20.21 -12.66
C SER A 70 -23.41 20.90 -11.53
N LEU A 71 -23.63 22.21 -11.63
CA LEU A 71 -24.23 23.05 -10.60
C LEU A 71 -25.74 23.32 -10.81
N THR A 72 -26.46 22.47 -11.55
CA THR A 72 -27.86 22.64 -12.01
C THR A 72 -28.88 23.01 -10.91
N ILE A 73 -28.51 22.96 -9.64
CA ILE A 73 -29.35 23.27 -8.47
C ILE A 73 -29.21 24.74 -8.02
N PHE A 74 -28.10 25.43 -8.32
CA PHE A 74 -27.83 26.77 -7.77
C PHE A 74 -27.91 27.87 -8.84
N LYS A 75 -28.99 28.65 -8.80
CA LYS A 75 -29.15 29.94 -9.53
C LYS A 75 -28.20 31.05 -9.04
N MET A 76 -27.02 30.69 -8.53
CA MET A 76 -26.15 31.59 -7.76
C MET A 76 -24.96 32.13 -8.57
N VAL A 77 -24.82 31.72 -9.83
CA VAL A 77 -23.76 32.20 -10.73
C VAL A 77 -24.41 32.88 -11.94
N SER A 78 -23.99 34.11 -12.25
CA SER A 78 -24.48 34.86 -13.42
C SER A 78 -24.26 34.06 -14.72
N PRO A 79 -25.29 33.89 -15.57
CA PRO A 79 -25.18 33.12 -16.82
C PRO A 79 -24.01 33.59 -17.71
N ASN A 80 -23.76 34.90 -17.73
CA ASN A 80 -22.77 35.57 -18.58
C ASN A 80 -21.38 35.76 -17.95
N ALA A 81 -21.10 35.17 -16.79
CA ALA A 81 -19.77 35.30 -16.18
C ALA A 81 -18.69 34.64 -17.08
N LYS A 82 -17.67 35.43 -17.47
CA LYS A 82 -16.52 34.98 -18.30
C LYS A 82 -15.45 34.20 -17.51
N HIS A 83 -15.44 34.38 -16.18
CA HIS A 83 -14.57 33.66 -15.25
C HIS A 83 -15.31 33.47 -13.92
N LEU A 84 -14.97 32.43 -13.18
CA LEU A 84 -15.49 32.17 -11.83
C LEU A 84 -14.31 31.84 -10.92
N THR A 85 -14.26 32.46 -9.74
CA THR A 85 -13.27 32.16 -8.71
C THR A 85 -13.90 31.24 -7.68
N LEU A 86 -13.26 30.10 -7.45
CA LEU A 86 -13.62 29.14 -6.42
C LEU A 86 -12.59 29.20 -5.30
N TRP A 87 -13.06 29.24 -4.06
CA TRP A 87 -12.23 29.36 -2.86
C TRP A 87 -12.11 28.01 -2.17
N THR A 88 -10.87 27.63 -1.83
CA THR A 88 -10.64 26.47 -0.96
C THR A 88 -10.87 26.87 0.50
N GLU A 89 -10.92 25.92 1.44
CA GLU A 89 -10.96 26.20 2.89
C GLU A 89 -9.85 27.16 3.32
N ARG A 90 -8.64 27.00 2.77
CA ARG A 90 -7.50 27.90 3.05
C ARG A 90 -7.68 29.29 2.46
N GLY A 91 -8.39 29.40 1.34
CA GLY A 91 -8.80 30.68 0.76
C GLY A 91 -9.83 31.39 1.63
N ALA A 92 -10.87 30.67 2.06
CA ALA A 92 -11.90 31.15 2.96
C ALA A 92 -11.31 31.68 4.28
N ALA A 93 -10.44 30.89 4.92
CA ALA A 93 -9.75 31.30 6.15
C ALA A 93 -8.95 32.61 6.01
N ARG A 94 -8.39 32.88 4.83
CA ARG A 94 -7.70 34.15 4.57
C ARG A 94 -8.64 35.32 4.35
N HIS A 95 -9.82 35.06 3.82
CA HIS A 95 -10.87 36.08 3.79
C HIS A 95 -11.33 36.43 5.18
N ALA A 96 -11.53 35.45 6.08
CA ALA A 96 -11.86 35.72 7.48
C ALA A 96 -10.86 36.68 8.13
N LYS A 97 -9.55 36.49 7.91
CA LYS A 97 -8.50 37.41 8.41
C LYS A 97 -8.64 38.87 7.94
N MET A 98 -9.31 39.12 6.83
CA MET A 98 -9.41 40.44 6.18
C MET A 98 -10.82 41.05 6.32
N LEU A 99 -11.73 40.35 6.99
CA LEU A 99 -13.12 40.76 7.20
C LEU A 99 -13.31 41.08 8.67
N ASP A 100 -13.91 42.23 8.96
CA ASP A 100 -14.25 42.64 10.33
C ASP A 100 -15.69 42.25 10.72
N THR A 101 -16.26 41.20 10.12
CA THR A 101 -17.63 40.76 10.44
C THR A 101 -17.63 39.83 11.65
N ASP A 102 -18.69 39.86 12.46
CA ASP A 102 -18.82 38.97 13.63
C ASP A 102 -18.64 37.49 13.25
N ARG A 103 -19.20 37.08 12.10
CA ARG A 103 -19.03 35.71 11.58
C ARG A 103 -17.59 35.38 11.17
N ALA A 104 -16.81 36.37 10.76
CA ALA A 104 -15.39 36.17 10.49
C ALA A 104 -14.58 36.02 11.79
N TRP A 105 -14.98 36.72 12.85
CA TRP A 105 -14.43 36.54 14.19
C TRP A 105 -14.72 35.15 14.76
N ASP A 106 -15.95 34.64 14.65
CA ASP A 106 -16.31 33.28 15.09
C ASP A 106 -15.44 32.21 14.42
N VAL A 107 -15.19 32.36 13.11
CA VAL A 107 -14.34 31.43 12.35
C VAL A 107 -12.87 31.57 12.77
N PHE A 108 -12.43 32.78 13.12
CA PHE A 108 -11.08 32.98 13.61
C PHE A 108 -10.88 32.37 14.99
N GLU A 109 -11.85 32.54 15.91
CA GLU A 109 -11.87 31.89 17.22
C GLU A 109 -11.82 30.37 17.08
N GLN A 110 -12.61 29.77 16.19
CA GLN A 110 -12.54 28.33 15.91
C GLN A 110 -11.17 27.87 15.39
N LEU A 111 -10.50 28.70 14.57
CA LEU A 111 -9.16 28.42 14.09
C LEU A 111 -8.12 28.53 15.21
N GLU A 112 -8.28 29.50 16.13
CA GLU A 112 -7.46 29.65 17.33
C GLU A 112 -7.65 28.48 18.28
N ASP A 113 -8.89 28.10 18.59
CA ASP A 113 -9.23 26.92 19.38
C ASP A 113 -8.61 25.67 18.75
N CYS A 114 -8.73 25.49 17.44
CA CYS A 114 -8.09 24.36 16.74
C CYS A 114 -6.56 24.41 16.73
N TYR A 115 -5.95 25.58 16.92
CA TYR A 115 -4.48 25.73 16.95
C TYR A 115 -3.95 25.50 18.36
N PHE A 116 -4.59 26.10 19.37
CA PHE A 116 -4.21 26.01 20.77
C PHE A 116 -4.66 24.69 21.41
N ASN A 117 -5.88 24.22 21.16
CA ASN A 117 -6.39 22.95 21.71
C ASN A 117 -5.85 21.72 20.97
N ARG A 118 -5.27 21.88 19.78
CA ARG A 118 -4.52 20.79 19.11
C ARG A 118 -3.29 20.36 19.92
N GLN A 119 -2.72 21.23 20.76
CA GLN A 119 -1.66 20.81 21.68
C GLN A 119 -2.19 19.87 22.79
N GLU A 120 -3.47 19.98 23.18
CA GLU A 120 -4.10 19.04 24.11
C GLU A 120 -4.55 17.74 23.45
N ILE A 121 -4.93 17.74 22.18
CA ILE A 121 -5.22 16.48 21.44
C ILE A 121 -3.93 15.70 21.11
N LEU A 122 -2.78 16.38 21.10
CA LEU A 122 -1.45 15.77 21.11
C LEU A 122 -1.03 15.30 22.51
N ALA A 123 -1.89 15.40 23.53
CA ALA A 123 -1.61 14.86 24.85
C ALA A 123 -1.31 13.37 24.72
N LYS A 124 -0.14 13.01 25.25
CA LYS A 124 0.36 11.65 25.36
C LYS A 124 -0.79 10.76 25.83
N THR A 125 -1.19 9.80 25.00
CA THR A 125 -2.19 8.78 25.38
C THR A 125 -1.80 8.12 26.72
N HIS A 126 -2.75 7.66 27.53
CA HIS A 126 -2.41 7.04 28.81
C HIS A 126 -2.02 5.56 28.62
N LYS A 127 -1.21 4.99 29.52
CA LYS A 127 -0.69 3.61 29.37
C LYS A 127 -1.80 2.56 29.24
N SER A 128 -2.93 2.78 29.91
CA SER A 128 -4.12 1.91 29.88
C SER A 128 -4.80 1.83 28.51
N GLU A 129 -4.74 2.90 27.71
CA GLU A 129 -5.43 2.99 26.41
C GLU A 129 -4.62 2.32 25.29
N ARG A 130 -3.32 2.13 25.49
CA ARG A 130 -2.42 1.47 24.54
C ARG A 130 -2.28 -0.04 24.77
N THR A 131 -3.06 -0.62 25.68
CA THR A 131 -3.04 -2.06 25.97
C THR A 131 -3.29 -2.90 24.71
N PRO A 132 -4.30 -2.60 23.87
CA PRO A 132 -4.55 -3.36 22.65
C PRO A 132 -3.38 -3.32 21.65
N LEU A 133 -2.69 -2.18 21.57
CA LEU A 133 -1.53 -2.02 20.69
C LEU A 133 -0.30 -2.77 21.21
N HIS A 134 -0.09 -2.80 22.53
CA HIS A 134 0.96 -3.61 23.15
C HIS A 134 0.68 -5.12 22.98
N GLU A 135 -0.57 -5.56 23.13
CA GLU A 135 -0.96 -6.95 22.90
C GLU A 135 -0.75 -7.36 21.44
N ALA A 136 -1.16 -6.51 20.49
CA ALA A 136 -0.95 -6.75 19.07
C ALA A 136 0.56 -6.81 18.72
N HIS A 137 1.37 -5.92 19.30
CA HIS A 137 2.82 -5.94 19.13
C HIS A 137 3.45 -7.21 19.70
N ALA A 138 3.05 -7.63 20.90
CA ALA A 138 3.52 -8.87 21.51
C ALA A 138 3.15 -10.09 20.65
N LEU A 139 1.94 -10.10 20.08
CA LEU A 139 1.50 -11.14 19.15
C LEU A 139 2.34 -11.14 17.86
N LEU A 140 2.68 -9.97 17.32
CA LEU A 140 3.55 -9.83 16.15
C LEU A 140 4.91 -10.47 16.42
N VAL A 141 5.59 -10.04 17.49
CA VAL A 141 6.91 -10.57 17.85
C VAL A 141 6.85 -12.09 18.11
N ALA A 142 5.79 -12.59 18.74
CA ALA A 142 5.63 -14.03 18.99
C ALA A 142 5.39 -14.85 17.71
N LYS A 143 4.74 -14.26 16.70
CA LYS A 143 4.41 -14.95 15.43
C LYS A 143 5.49 -14.84 14.37
N THR A 144 6.39 -13.88 14.47
CA THR A 144 7.45 -13.66 13.47
C THR A 144 8.82 -14.10 14.02
N LYS A 145 9.48 -15.06 13.38
CA LYS A 145 10.82 -15.50 13.83
C LYS A 145 11.93 -14.48 13.59
N HIS A 146 11.75 -13.60 12.61
CA HIS A 146 12.80 -12.70 12.11
C HIS A 146 12.69 -11.26 12.61
N LEU A 147 11.67 -10.92 13.42
CA LEU A 147 11.44 -9.55 13.86
C LEU A 147 11.61 -9.44 15.37
N ASN A 148 12.57 -8.61 15.80
CA ASN A 148 12.73 -8.33 17.22
C ASN A 148 11.75 -7.24 17.68
N SER A 149 11.55 -7.14 19.00
CA SER A 149 10.62 -6.17 19.61
C SER A 149 10.92 -4.72 19.22
N SER A 150 12.21 -4.35 19.13
CA SER A 150 12.63 -3.00 18.75
C SER A 150 12.32 -2.68 17.30
N GLU A 151 12.55 -3.62 16.39
CA GLU A 151 12.25 -3.48 14.95
C GLU A 151 10.75 -3.40 14.70
N ALA A 152 9.95 -4.22 15.41
CA ALA A 152 8.50 -4.14 15.35
C ALA A 152 8.01 -2.73 15.73
N TRP A 153 8.54 -2.15 16.82
CA TRP A 153 8.19 -0.77 17.18
C TRP A 153 8.69 0.27 16.17
N LYS A 154 9.88 0.09 15.60
CA LYS A 154 10.38 0.98 14.53
C LYS A 154 9.45 0.99 13.32
N ILE A 155 8.96 -0.17 12.89
CA ILE A 155 8.04 -0.29 11.74
C ILE A 155 6.70 0.40 12.04
N ILE A 156 6.16 0.22 13.26
CA ILE A 156 4.92 0.86 13.68
C ILE A 156 5.12 2.38 13.73
N ASN A 157 6.15 2.87 14.42
CA ASN A 157 6.43 4.30 14.57
C ASN A 157 6.71 4.98 13.21
N GLN A 158 7.42 4.30 12.30
CA GLN A 158 7.64 4.79 10.93
C GLN A 158 6.33 5.00 10.18
N ARG A 159 5.34 4.11 10.35
CA ARG A 159 4.03 4.22 9.68
C ARG A 159 3.24 5.43 10.17
N PHE A 160 3.35 5.77 11.44
CA PHE A 160 2.63 6.89 12.06
C PHE A 160 3.44 8.20 12.10
N GLY A 161 4.69 8.17 11.64
CA GLY A 161 5.57 9.34 11.65
C GLY A 161 5.96 9.80 13.07
N THR A 162 5.90 8.90 14.05
CA THR A 162 6.19 9.19 15.46
C THR A 162 7.59 8.73 15.83
N LYS A 163 8.19 9.33 16.87
CA LYS A 163 9.45 8.86 17.46
C LYS A 163 9.21 7.78 18.51
N SER A 164 8.06 7.86 19.18
CA SER A 164 7.63 6.93 20.23
C SER A 164 6.16 6.56 20.06
N ILE A 165 5.78 5.38 20.54
CA ILE A 165 4.38 4.94 20.62
C ILE A 165 3.53 5.91 21.46
N GLU A 166 4.18 6.69 22.32
CA GLU A 166 3.50 7.62 23.20
C GLU A 166 2.87 8.80 22.45
N GLU A 167 3.44 9.14 21.30
CA GLU A 167 3.04 10.25 20.44
C GLU A 167 1.90 9.86 19.49
N ILE A 168 1.46 8.59 19.50
CA ILE A 168 0.34 8.13 18.69
C ILE A 168 -0.97 8.69 19.29
N PRO A 169 -1.75 9.46 18.51
CA PRO A 169 -3.05 9.98 18.94
C PRO A 169 -4.04 8.86 19.30
N TYR A 170 -4.97 9.13 20.22
CA TYR A 170 -5.95 8.14 20.70
C TYR A 170 -6.82 7.56 19.57
N ASP A 171 -7.29 8.42 18.67
CA ASP A 171 -8.06 8.08 17.48
C ASP A 171 -7.29 7.21 16.48
N ALA A 172 -5.96 7.27 16.51
CA ALA A 172 -5.09 6.46 15.64
C ALA A 172 -4.78 5.07 16.23
N ILE A 173 -5.10 4.79 17.50
CA ILE A 173 -4.80 3.49 18.15
C ILE A 173 -5.47 2.30 17.41
N PRO A 174 -6.78 2.34 17.06
CA PRO A 174 -7.40 1.23 16.35
C PRO A 174 -6.76 0.95 14.98
N VAL A 175 -6.39 2.01 14.27
CA VAL A 175 -5.70 1.92 12.97
C VAL A 175 -4.30 1.31 13.13
N ALA A 176 -3.60 1.65 14.23
CA ALA A 176 -2.31 1.05 14.56
C ALA A 176 -2.42 -0.44 14.85
N VAL A 177 -3.44 -0.86 15.61
CA VAL A 177 -3.71 -2.28 15.89
C VAL A 177 -4.01 -3.05 14.61
N GLU A 178 -4.86 -2.49 13.74
CA GLU A 178 -5.16 -3.09 12.43
C GLU A 178 -3.91 -3.25 11.58
N TYR A 179 -3.06 -2.23 11.53
CA TYR A 179 -1.80 -2.30 10.80
C TYR A 179 -0.88 -3.40 11.33
N VAL A 180 -0.77 -3.56 12.65
CA VAL A 180 0.02 -4.64 13.26
C VAL A 180 -0.55 -6.01 12.90
N HIS A 181 -1.87 -6.21 12.95
CA HIS A 181 -2.50 -7.45 12.53
C HIS A 181 -2.26 -7.76 11.03
N HIS A 182 -2.26 -6.73 10.18
CA HIS A 182 -1.92 -6.90 8.77
C HIS A 182 -0.46 -7.33 8.58
N LEU A 183 0.48 -6.78 9.36
CA LEU A 183 1.88 -7.24 9.35
C LEU A 183 1.97 -8.72 9.76
N ILE A 184 1.26 -9.14 10.81
CA ILE A 184 1.22 -10.55 11.24
C ILE A 184 0.79 -11.45 10.08
N ALA A 185 -0.29 -11.07 9.37
CA ALA A 185 -0.78 -11.84 8.23
C ALA A 185 0.23 -11.91 7.09
N LEU A 186 0.91 -10.80 6.78
CA LEU A 186 1.95 -10.77 5.75
C LEU A 186 3.13 -11.67 6.08
N TYR A 187 3.70 -11.55 7.27
CA TYR A 187 4.85 -12.35 7.69
C TYR A 187 4.47 -13.83 7.82
N SER A 188 3.28 -14.16 8.34
CA SER A 188 2.82 -15.54 8.43
C SER A 188 2.58 -16.18 7.06
N ASN A 189 2.10 -15.41 6.07
CA ASN A 189 1.91 -15.92 4.71
C ASN A 189 3.23 -16.09 3.95
N ALA A 190 4.26 -15.29 4.25
CA ALA A 190 5.59 -15.46 3.68
C ALA A 190 6.21 -16.81 4.14
N GLU A 191 6.03 -17.17 5.41
CA GLU A 191 6.54 -18.44 5.96
C GLU A 191 5.85 -19.67 5.35
N LYS A 192 4.54 -19.62 5.06
CA LYS A 192 3.81 -20.76 4.46
C LYS A 192 4.26 -21.14 3.05
N LYS A 193 5.00 -20.26 2.34
CA LYS A 193 5.45 -20.51 0.96
C LYS A 193 6.89 -21.03 0.86
N GLN A 194 7.63 -21.10 1.96
CA GLN A 194 8.98 -21.65 1.94
C GLN A 194 8.93 -23.15 2.23
N PHE A 195 9.42 -23.95 1.28
CA PHE A 195 9.73 -25.36 1.52
C PHE A 195 10.76 -25.46 2.65
N SER A 196 10.61 -26.43 3.55
CA SER A 196 11.61 -26.65 4.59
C SER A 196 12.93 -27.14 3.99
N ASP A 197 14.05 -26.98 4.72
CA ASP A 197 15.34 -27.53 4.28
C ASP A 197 15.26 -29.05 4.03
N ALA A 198 14.47 -29.77 4.83
CA ALA A 198 14.21 -31.19 4.63
C ALA A 198 13.44 -31.47 3.32
N ASP A 199 12.46 -30.64 2.98
CA ASP A 199 11.73 -30.76 1.70
C ASP A 199 12.64 -30.50 0.51
N LEU A 200 13.54 -29.52 0.62
CA LEU A 200 14.53 -29.21 -0.42
C LEU A 200 15.54 -30.36 -0.59
N GLN A 201 16.00 -30.96 0.51
CA GLN A 201 16.85 -32.15 0.46
C GLN A 201 16.15 -33.35 -0.18
N ASN A 202 14.89 -33.60 0.18
CA ASN A 202 14.08 -34.67 -0.41
C ASN A 202 13.88 -34.45 -1.92
N LEU A 203 13.59 -33.21 -2.34
CA LEU A 203 13.48 -32.84 -3.75
C LEU A 203 14.80 -33.05 -4.51
N HIS A 204 15.93 -32.68 -3.91
CA HIS A 204 17.25 -32.89 -4.48
C HIS A 204 17.58 -34.39 -4.64
N ALA A 205 17.24 -35.22 -3.64
CA ALA A 205 17.41 -36.66 -3.71
C ALA A 205 16.55 -37.27 -4.83
N LEU A 206 15.27 -36.89 -4.93
CA LEU A 206 14.37 -37.33 -6.00
C LEU A 206 14.90 -36.94 -7.39
N ALA A 207 15.36 -35.70 -7.55
CA ALA A 207 15.96 -35.23 -8.79
C ALA A 207 17.22 -36.04 -9.15
N THR A 208 18.09 -36.30 -8.17
CA THR A 208 19.30 -37.11 -8.37
C THR A 208 18.95 -38.52 -8.84
N HIS A 209 17.99 -39.18 -8.19
CA HIS A 209 17.52 -40.50 -8.61
C HIS A 209 16.88 -40.48 -10.00
N MET A 210 16.12 -39.44 -10.34
CA MET A 210 15.56 -39.31 -11.68
C MET A 210 16.66 -39.22 -12.75
N ILE A 211 17.75 -38.48 -12.48
CA ILE A 211 18.93 -38.42 -13.36
C ILE A 211 19.54 -39.81 -13.56
N TRP A 212 19.76 -40.57 -12.48
CA TRP A 212 20.28 -41.93 -12.56
C TRP A 212 19.42 -42.85 -13.43
N VAL A 213 18.11 -42.81 -13.23
CA VAL A 213 17.17 -43.63 -14.02
C VAL A 213 17.17 -43.22 -15.49
N CYS A 214 17.33 -41.92 -15.80
CA CYS A 214 17.43 -41.43 -17.17
C CYS A 214 18.71 -41.89 -17.87
N GLU A 215 19.84 -41.91 -17.16
CA GLU A 215 21.13 -42.35 -17.73
C GLU A 215 21.18 -43.88 -17.88
N TRP A 216 20.54 -44.61 -16.97
CA TRP A 216 20.25 -46.03 -17.16
C TRP A 216 19.44 -46.26 -18.45
N TRP A 217 18.36 -45.49 -18.63
CA TRP A 217 17.52 -45.59 -19.83
C TRP A 217 18.27 -45.23 -21.11
N ARG A 218 19.23 -44.30 -21.08
CA ARG A 218 20.11 -44.04 -22.23
C ARG A 218 21.01 -45.22 -22.57
N THR A 219 21.48 -45.94 -21.57
CA THR A 219 22.39 -47.09 -21.75
C THR A 219 21.65 -48.34 -22.22
N PHE A 220 20.47 -48.63 -21.65
CA PHE A 220 19.75 -49.89 -21.88
C PHE A 220 18.46 -49.73 -22.71
N GLY A 221 18.03 -48.50 -23.00
CA GLY A 221 16.76 -48.23 -23.68
C GLY A 221 16.68 -48.80 -25.09
N ASP A 222 17.80 -48.87 -25.82
CA ASP A 222 17.82 -49.45 -27.17
C ASP A 222 17.65 -50.97 -27.17
N ALA A 223 18.19 -51.66 -26.15
CA ALA A 223 17.94 -53.09 -25.96
C ALA A 223 16.46 -53.34 -25.66
N ILE A 224 15.84 -52.51 -24.81
CA ILE A 224 14.41 -52.59 -24.50
C ILE A 224 13.56 -52.27 -25.73
N ARG A 225 13.97 -51.28 -26.55
CA ARG A 225 13.31 -50.93 -27.81
C ARG A 225 13.36 -52.08 -28.83
N THR A 226 14.43 -52.87 -28.81
CA THR A 226 14.55 -54.08 -29.65
C THR A 226 13.58 -55.18 -29.22
N LEU A 227 13.31 -55.31 -27.92
CA LEU A 227 12.37 -56.28 -27.36
C LEU A 227 10.91 -55.87 -27.53
N SER A 228 10.59 -54.60 -27.25
CA SER A 228 9.24 -54.04 -27.37
C SER A 228 9.29 -52.56 -27.77
N PRO A 229 9.20 -52.26 -29.08
CA PRO A 229 9.23 -50.88 -29.58
C PRO A 229 8.10 -50.02 -29.02
N THR A 230 6.89 -50.58 -28.92
CA THR A 230 5.69 -49.86 -28.47
C THR A 230 5.81 -49.44 -27.00
N THR A 231 6.20 -50.36 -26.12
CA THR A 231 6.38 -50.05 -24.69
C THR A 231 7.54 -49.07 -24.48
N ALA A 232 8.65 -49.24 -25.20
CA ALA A 232 9.79 -48.35 -25.10
C ALA A 232 9.44 -46.92 -25.51
N SER A 233 8.66 -46.75 -26.59
CA SER A 233 8.22 -45.43 -27.05
C SER A 233 7.32 -44.71 -26.04
N LEU A 234 6.46 -45.44 -25.32
CA LEU A 234 5.53 -44.86 -24.34
C LEU A 234 6.24 -44.29 -23.11
N VAL A 235 7.33 -44.92 -22.66
CA VAL A 235 8.06 -44.49 -21.45
C VAL A 235 9.23 -43.55 -21.78
N HIS A 236 9.71 -43.53 -23.03
CA HIS A 236 10.84 -42.70 -23.44
C HIS A 236 10.66 -41.20 -23.12
N SER A 237 9.47 -40.64 -23.33
CA SER A 237 9.17 -39.24 -23.00
C SER A 237 9.32 -38.95 -21.51
N HIS A 238 8.85 -39.85 -20.63
CA HIS A 238 8.97 -39.68 -19.19
C HIS A 238 10.44 -39.60 -18.72
N PHE A 239 11.34 -40.38 -19.33
CA PHE A 239 12.77 -40.29 -19.04
C PHE A 239 13.42 -39.05 -19.68
N ALA A 240 13.08 -38.71 -20.93
CA ALA A 240 13.64 -37.53 -21.59
C ALA A 240 13.24 -36.22 -20.88
N ASP A 241 11.94 -36.05 -20.62
CA ASP A 241 11.38 -34.84 -20.01
C ASP A 241 11.71 -34.77 -18.51
N GLY A 242 11.59 -35.90 -17.82
CA GLY A 242 11.90 -35.99 -16.40
C GLY A 242 13.38 -35.76 -16.09
N GLY A 243 14.29 -36.26 -16.92
CA GLY A 243 15.72 -35.99 -16.80
C GLY A 243 16.05 -34.51 -16.99
N SER A 244 15.47 -33.87 -18.01
CA SER A 244 15.64 -32.43 -18.26
C SER A 244 15.16 -31.58 -17.07
N LEU A 245 14.00 -31.93 -16.50
CA LEU A 245 13.46 -31.24 -15.32
C LEU A 245 14.33 -31.48 -14.08
N ALA A 246 14.77 -32.71 -13.84
CA ALA A 246 15.57 -33.08 -12.66
C ALA A 246 16.87 -32.29 -12.57
N TRP A 247 17.57 -32.08 -13.69
CA TRP A 247 18.79 -31.27 -13.72
C TRP A 247 18.58 -29.85 -13.20
N ARG A 248 17.37 -29.27 -13.29
CA ARG A 248 17.07 -27.91 -12.79
C ARG A 248 17.06 -27.80 -11.27
N TYR A 249 16.93 -28.93 -10.57
CA TYR A 249 16.86 -28.99 -9.12
C TYR A 249 18.18 -29.43 -8.46
N ILE A 250 19.23 -29.70 -9.26
CA ILE A 250 20.59 -29.94 -8.76
C ILE A 250 21.30 -28.61 -8.53
N HIS A 251 22.04 -28.50 -7.43
CA HIS A 251 22.84 -27.31 -7.13
C HIS A 251 23.89 -27.07 -8.22
N ALA A 252 24.10 -25.80 -8.58
CA ALA A 252 24.95 -25.43 -9.71
C ALA A 252 26.43 -25.83 -9.54
N ASP A 253 26.92 -25.85 -8.30
CA ASP A 253 28.26 -26.28 -7.91
C ASP A 253 28.51 -27.78 -8.10
N LYS A 254 27.49 -28.61 -7.87
CA LYS A 254 27.57 -30.08 -7.98
C LYS A 254 27.17 -30.63 -9.35
N ARG A 255 26.68 -29.77 -10.25
CA ARG A 255 26.03 -30.19 -11.50
C ARG A 255 26.99 -30.85 -12.48
N GLU A 256 28.17 -30.28 -12.68
CA GLU A 256 29.18 -30.82 -13.60
C GLU A 256 29.82 -32.09 -13.03
N GLU A 257 30.14 -32.11 -11.74
CA GLU A 257 30.65 -33.32 -11.07
C GLU A 257 29.68 -34.50 -11.20
N LEU A 258 28.39 -34.26 -10.94
CA LEU A 258 27.36 -35.29 -11.09
C LEU A 258 27.21 -35.71 -12.56
N ARG A 259 27.32 -34.78 -13.52
CA ARG A 259 27.21 -35.09 -14.95
C ARG A 259 28.33 -36.02 -15.40
N ASP A 260 29.57 -35.71 -15.01
CA ASP A 260 30.73 -36.55 -15.35
C ASP A 260 30.60 -37.92 -14.67
N TYR A 261 30.21 -37.94 -13.40
CA TYR A 261 30.06 -39.18 -12.64
C TYR A 261 29.01 -40.13 -13.21
N VAL A 262 27.84 -39.62 -13.62
CA VAL A 262 26.78 -40.48 -14.13
C VAL A 262 27.10 -40.95 -15.56
N LYS A 263 27.78 -40.13 -16.36
CA LYS A 263 28.16 -40.48 -17.74
C LYS A 263 29.18 -41.62 -17.78
N ASP A 264 30.16 -41.58 -16.90
CA ASP A 264 31.25 -42.58 -16.84
C ASP A 264 30.92 -43.74 -15.88
N TYR A 265 29.67 -43.86 -15.45
CA TYR A 265 29.25 -44.88 -14.50
C TYR A 265 29.23 -46.28 -15.13
N ASP A 266 29.98 -47.21 -14.52
CA ASP A 266 29.91 -48.62 -14.87
C ASP A 266 28.72 -49.30 -14.17
N TRP A 267 27.68 -49.57 -14.96
CA TRP A 267 26.43 -50.20 -14.53
C TRP A 267 26.59 -51.66 -14.08
N PHE A 268 27.69 -52.32 -14.43
CA PHE A 268 27.94 -53.73 -14.12
C PHE A 268 28.72 -53.95 -12.82
N LEU A 269 29.12 -52.87 -12.14
CA LEU A 269 29.84 -52.97 -10.87
C LEU A 269 29.01 -53.67 -9.77
N PRO A 270 29.61 -54.57 -8.98
CA PRO A 270 28.99 -55.20 -7.82
C PRO A 270 28.52 -54.15 -6.80
N TYR A 271 27.42 -54.43 -6.10
CA TYR A 271 26.84 -53.49 -5.11
C TYR A 271 27.83 -53.04 -4.04
N SER A 272 28.78 -53.89 -3.63
CA SER A 272 29.85 -53.59 -2.68
C SER A 272 30.85 -52.54 -3.17
N GLU A 273 30.97 -52.37 -4.48
CA GLU A 273 31.91 -51.43 -5.13
C GLU A 273 31.21 -50.16 -5.62
N ARG A 274 29.88 -50.12 -5.58
CA ARG A 274 29.10 -48.91 -5.85
C ARG A 274 29.34 -47.92 -4.72
N ARG A 275 30.17 -46.90 -4.95
CA ARG A 275 30.27 -45.76 -4.04
C ARG A 275 28.90 -45.11 -3.96
N PHE A 276 28.21 -45.33 -2.84
CA PHE A 276 27.03 -44.54 -2.49
C PHE A 276 27.45 -43.08 -2.49
N ILE A 277 26.72 -42.27 -3.25
CA ILE A 277 26.72 -40.81 -3.09
C ILE A 277 26.41 -40.58 -1.61
N LYS A 278 27.42 -40.18 -0.83
CA LYS A 278 27.16 -39.63 0.50
C LYS A 278 26.33 -38.37 0.26
N SER A 279 25.03 -38.50 0.46
CA SER A 279 24.06 -37.40 0.52
C SER A 279 24.47 -36.39 1.58
#